data_AF-A0A536TV39-F1
#
_entry.id   AF-A0A536TV39-F1
#
_cell.length_a   1.000
_cell.length_b   1.000
_cell.length_c   1.000
_cell.angle_alpha   90.00
_cell.angle_beta   90.00
_cell.angle_gamma   90.00
#
_symmetry.space_group_name_H-M   'P 1'
#
loop_
_entity.id
_entity.type
_entity.pdbx_description
1 polymer ?
#
loop_
_entity_poly.entity_id
_entity_poly.type
_entity_poly.pdbx_seq_one_letter_code
_entity_poly.pdbx_strand_id
1 'polypeptide(L)'
;MASTHRALPVLLRICAVIDQLFIVEVGPFGQQLAEDARTEWLATGNRLRPADVEQYVGLLAQHIEDPERRDAFVRDARECIRL
;
A
#
# COMPACT_ATOMS: atom_id res chain seq x y z
N MET A 1 -22.02 11.07 -1.17
CA MET A 1 -22.41 10.17 -0.07
C MET A 1 -21.15 9.47 0.41
N ALA A 2 -20.83 9.52 1.71
CA ALA A 2 -19.63 8.89 2.26
C ALA A 2 -19.84 7.37 2.29
N SER A 3 -19.49 6.70 1.19
CA SER A 3 -19.39 5.25 1.18
C SER A 3 -18.46 4.85 2.32
N THR A 4 -18.99 4.12 3.30
CA THR A 4 -18.22 3.60 4.42
C THR A 4 -17.37 2.46 3.86
N HIS A 5 -16.28 2.81 3.18
CA HIS A 5 -15.33 1.83 2.63
C HIS A 5 -14.76 1.06 3.81
N ARG A 6 -15.14 -0.22 3.93
CA ARG A 6 -14.70 -1.07 5.03
C ARG A 6 -13.45 -1.82 4.60
N ALA A 7 -12.33 -1.45 5.19
CA ALA A 7 -11.13 -2.28 5.24
C ALA A 7 -11.09 -3.00 6.58
N LEU A 8 -10.67 -4.28 6.59
CA LEU A 8 -10.43 -4.97 7.86
C LEU A 8 -9.30 -4.27 8.63
N PRO A 9 -9.40 -4.12 9.97
CA PRO A 9 -8.36 -3.47 10.77
C PRO A 9 -6.97 -4.10 10.62
N VAL A 10 -6.91 -5.41 10.37
CA VAL A 10 -5.67 -6.14 10.10
C VAL A 10 -5.03 -5.69 8.79
N LEU A 11 -5.81 -5.49 7.72
CA LEU A 11 -5.30 -5.02 6.44
C LEU A 11 -4.80 -3.59 6.55
N LEU A 12 -5.49 -2.74 7.34
CA LEU A 12 -5.03 -1.37 7.61
C LEU A 12 -3.71 -1.32 8.37
N ARG A 13 -3.45 -2.29 9.26
CA ARG A 13 -2.13 -2.43 9.90
C ARG A 13 -1.07 -2.85 8.91
N ILE A 14 -1.35 -3.84 8.06
CA ILE A 14 -0.41 -4.29 7.02
C ILE A 14 -0.10 -3.12 6.07
N CYS A 15 -1.11 -2.37 5.62
CA CYS A 15 -0.90 -1.15 4.84
C CYS A 15 0.01 -0.16 5.58
N ALA A 16 -0.22 0.11 6.87
CA ALA A 16 0.64 1.04 7.61
C ALA A 16 2.11 0.58 7.71
N VAL A 17 2.37 -0.73 7.76
CA VAL A 17 3.75 -1.27 7.69
C VAL A 17 4.33 -1.07 6.31
N ILE A 18 3.55 -1.34 5.26
CA ILE A 18 3.95 -1.13 3.86
C ILE A 18 4.23 0.37 3.59
N ASP A 19 3.41 1.27 4.14
CA ASP A 19 3.59 2.72 4.05
C ASP A 19 4.95 3.12 4.63
N GLN A 20 5.33 2.56 5.78
CA GLN A 20 6.64 2.82 6.37
C GLN A 20 7.80 2.31 5.51
N LEU A 21 7.68 1.10 4.96
CA LEU A 21 8.68 0.56 4.02
C LEU A 21 8.82 1.47 2.79
N PHE A 22 7.69 1.92 2.25
CA PHE A 22 7.65 2.82 1.11
C PHE A 22 8.28 4.18 1.41
N ILE A 23 8.01 4.76 2.58
CA ILE A 23 8.60 6.04 3.01
C ILE A 23 10.10 5.92 3.23
N VAL A 24 10.59 4.79 3.78
CA VAL A 24 12.03 4.56 3.94
C VAL A 24 12.72 4.48 2.59
N GLU A 25 12.08 3.85 1.60
CA GLU A 25 12.60 3.79 0.24
C GLU A 25 12.47 5.16 -0.45
N VAL A 26 11.28 5.67 -0.69
CA VAL A 26 11.07 6.88 -1.50
C VAL A 26 11.53 8.16 -0.79
N GLY A 27 11.67 8.13 0.53
CA GLY A 27 12.03 9.28 1.35
C GLY A 27 10.80 10.12 1.74
N PRO A 28 10.97 11.39 2.11
CA PRO A 28 9.91 12.21 2.70
C PRO A 28 8.70 12.44 1.77
N PHE A 29 8.89 12.37 0.44
CA PHE A 29 7.79 12.42 -0.53
C PHE A 29 6.92 11.17 -0.54
N GLY A 30 7.44 10.04 -0.03
CA GLY A 30 6.73 8.78 0.05
C GLY A 30 5.49 8.86 0.94
N GLN A 31 5.45 9.77 1.93
CA GLN A 31 4.32 9.89 2.83
C GLN A 31 3.06 10.38 2.10
N GLN A 32 3.20 11.44 1.30
CA GLN A 32 2.06 12.01 0.59
C GLN A 32 1.57 11.07 -0.52
N LEU A 33 2.50 10.43 -1.23
CA LEU A 33 2.18 9.39 -2.22
C LEU A 33 1.46 8.20 -1.59
N ALA A 34 1.86 7.79 -0.38
CA ALA A 34 1.19 6.71 0.34
C ALA A 34 -0.23 7.09 0.77
N GLU A 35 -0.43 8.33 1.24
CA GLU A 35 -1.75 8.86 1.59
C GLU A 35 -2.69 8.95 0.37
N ASP A 36 -2.18 9.44 -0.76
CA ASP A 36 -2.92 9.53 -2.02
C ASP A 36 -3.32 8.13 -2.52
N ALA A 37 -2.35 7.21 -2.59
CA ALA A 37 -2.60 5.82 -2.99
C ALA A 37 -3.58 5.13 -2.03
N ARG A 38 -3.52 5.41 -0.73
CA ARG A 38 -4.42 4.81 0.27
C ARG A 38 -5.85 5.33 0.10
N THR A 39 -6.00 6.61 -0.22
CA THR A 39 -7.29 7.23 -0.52
C THR A 39 -7.91 6.60 -1.77
N GLU A 40 -7.12 6.43 -2.84
CA GLU A 40 -7.57 5.77 -4.07
C GLU A 40 -7.92 4.28 -3.83
N TRP A 41 -7.10 3.59 -3.05
CA TRP A 41 -7.31 2.19 -2.69
C TRP A 41 -8.57 1.97 -1.86
N LEU A 42 -8.89 2.90 -0.94
CA LEU A 42 -10.15 2.85 -0.19
C LEU A 42 -11.35 3.20 -1.08
N ALA A 43 -11.20 4.16 -2.01
CA ALA A 43 -12.26 4.58 -2.92
C ALA A 43 -12.73 3.48 -3.90
N THR A 44 -11.89 2.48 -4.14
CA THR A 44 -12.15 1.38 -5.08
C THR A 44 -13.07 0.29 -4.51
N GLY A 45 -13.43 0.33 -3.22
CA GLY A 45 -14.47 -0.52 -2.63
C GLY A 45 -14.10 -1.17 -1.30
N ASN A 46 -14.84 -2.22 -0.92
CA ASN A 46 -14.58 -2.97 0.31
C ASN A 46 -13.32 -3.81 0.19
N ARG A 47 -12.37 -3.65 1.13
CA ARG A 47 -11.09 -4.34 1.15
C ARG A 47 -11.11 -5.40 2.24
N LEU A 48 -11.33 -6.65 1.86
CA LEU A 48 -11.63 -7.75 2.78
C LEU A 48 -10.68 -8.93 2.62
N ARG A 49 -9.77 -8.90 1.65
CA ARG A 49 -8.87 -10.00 1.32
C ARG A 49 -7.41 -9.56 1.28
N PRO A 50 -6.44 -10.44 1.56
CA PRO A 50 -5.02 -10.15 1.38
C PRO A 50 -4.67 -9.67 -0.04
N ALA A 51 -5.35 -10.21 -1.06
CA ALA A 51 -5.20 -9.78 -2.45
C ALA A 51 -5.55 -8.30 -2.68
N ASP A 52 -6.39 -7.69 -1.82
CA ASP A 52 -6.63 -6.26 -1.89
C ASP A 52 -5.38 -5.45 -1.49
N VAL A 53 -4.59 -5.95 -0.55
CA VAL A 53 -3.32 -5.32 -0.14
C VAL A 53 -2.27 -5.50 -1.24
N GLU A 54 -2.27 -6.61 -1.96
CA GLU A 54 -1.41 -6.77 -3.14
C GLU A 54 -1.72 -5.71 -4.22
N GLN A 55 -3.00 -5.39 -4.43
CA GLN A 55 -3.37 -4.28 -5.32
C GLN A 55 -2.83 -2.94 -4.80
N TYR A 56 -2.87 -2.71 -3.47
CA TYR A 56 -2.31 -1.51 -2.86
C TYR A 56 -0.81 -1.38 -3.09
N VAL A 57 -0.06 -2.47 -2.89
CA VAL A 57 1.38 -2.54 -3.19
C VAL A 57 1.65 -2.20 -4.66
N GLY A 58 0.82 -2.71 -5.57
CA GLY A 58 0.92 -2.39 -7.00
C GLY A 58 0.69 -0.91 -7.32
N LEU A 59 -0.17 -0.21 -6.57
CA LEU A 59 -0.36 1.24 -6.70
C LEU A 59 0.89 2.00 -6.22
N LEU A 60 1.42 1.67 -5.04
CA LEU A 60 2.63 2.28 -4.53
C LEU A 60 3.85 2.04 -5.43
N ALA A 61 3.99 0.82 -5.95
CA ALA A 61 5.06 0.44 -6.84
C ALA A 61 5.11 1.27 -8.14
N GLN A 62 3.98 1.81 -8.61
CA GLN A 62 3.95 2.69 -9.79
C GLN A 62 4.61 4.05 -9.54
N HIS A 63 4.69 4.48 -8.28
CA HIS A 63 5.36 5.72 -7.89
C HIS A 63 6.88 5.55 -7.71
N ILE A 64 7.39 4.31 -7.78
CA ILE A 64 8.82 4.03 -7.74
C ILE A 64 9.33 3.92 -9.18
N GLU A 65 10.03 4.97 -9.62
CA GLU A 65 10.61 5.01 -10.98
C GLU A 65 11.77 4.02 -11.14
N ASP A 66 12.50 3.75 -10.05
CA ASP A 66 13.61 2.82 -10.04
C ASP A 66 13.12 1.36 -9.99
N PRO A 67 13.39 0.56 -11.03
CA PRO A 67 12.91 -0.82 -11.10
C PRO A 67 13.50 -1.73 -10.02
N GLU A 68 14.77 -1.53 -9.61
CA GLU A 68 15.40 -2.36 -8.58
C GLU A 68 14.76 -2.10 -7.21
N ARG A 69 14.54 -0.81 -6.90
CA ARG A 69 13.87 -0.41 -5.65
C ARG A 69 12.42 -0.84 -5.63
N ARG A 70 11.75 -0.78 -6.79
CA ARG A 70 10.37 -1.25 -6.94
C ARG A 70 10.26 -2.74 -6.67
N ASP A 71 11.14 -3.56 -7.23
CA ASP A 71 11.14 -5.01 -7.00
C ASP A 71 11.49 -5.35 -5.55
N ALA A 72 12.44 -4.64 -4.93
CA ALA A 72 12.74 -4.79 -3.51
C ALA A 72 11.53 -4.48 -2.63
N PHE A 73 10.87 -3.34 -2.86
CA PHE A 73 9.66 -2.94 -2.16
C PHE A 73 8.53 -3.95 -2.32
N VAL A 74 8.25 -4.40 -3.55
CA VAL A 74 7.18 -5.38 -3.83
C VAL A 74 7.46 -6.71 -3.13
N ARG A 75 8.71 -7.17 -3.12
CA ARG A 75 9.12 -8.38 -2.42
C ARG A 75 8.88 -8.25 -0.91
N ASP A 76 9.35 -7.17 -0.31
CA ASP A 76 9.30 -6.98 1.14
C ASP A 76 7.85 -6.73 1.61
N ALA A 77 7.04 -6.04 0.79
CA ALA A 77 5.61 -5.88 1.03
C ALA A 77 4.84 -7.21 0.91
N ARG A 78 5.21 -8.10 -0.02
CA ARG A 78 4.61 -9.43 -0.14
C ARG A 78 4.92 -10.34 1.06
N GLU A 79 6.11 -10.24 1.63
CA GLU A 79 6.45 -10.93 2.89
C GLU A 79 5.54 -10.44 4.03
N CYS A 80 5.24 -9.14 4.09
CA CYS A 80 4.31 -8.58 5.08
C CYS A 80 2.86 -9.06 4.92
N ILE A 81 2.43 -9.41 3.71
CA ILE A 81 1.07 -9.91 3.42
C ILE A 81 0.93 -11.40 3.74
N ARG A 82 2.02 -12.16 3.71
CA ARG A 82 2.05 -13.60 3.98
C ARG A 82 2.07 -13.98 5.47
N LEU A 83 2.28 -13.01 6.36
CA LEU A 83 2.19 -13.16 7.83
C LEU A 83 0.76 -13.41 8.30
#